data_AF-A0A662M1S0-F1
#
_entry.id   AF-A0A662M1S0-F1
#
_cell.length_a   1.000
_cell.length_b   1.000
_cell.length_c   1.000
_cell.angle_alpha   90.00
_cell.angle_beta   90.00
_cell.angle_gamma   90.00
#
_symmetry.space_group_name_H-M   'P 1'
#
loop_
_entity.id
_entity.type
_entity.pdbx_description
1 polymer ?
#
loop_
_entity_poly.entity_id
_entity_poly.type
_entity_poly.pdbx_seq_one_letter_code
_entity_poly.pdbx_strand_id
1 'polypeptide(L)' 'EDNAAVIVTPEGDMKGSAIKGPVAREAAERWPRISATASTIV' A
#
# COMPACT_ATOMS: atom_id res chain seq x y z
N GLU A 1 17.18 -0.79 -4.79
CA GLU A 1 16.16 -1.48 -4.00
C GLU A 1 16.06 -0.74 -2.68
N ASP A 2 14.89 -0.20 -2.39
CA ASP A 2 14.61 0.50 -1.14
C ASP A 2 13.54 -0.28 -0.38
N ASN A 3 13.62 -0.27 0.95
CA ASN A 3 12.60 -0.84 1.81
C ASN A 3 11.58 0.24 2.17
N ALA A 4 10.29 -0.05 1.99
CA ALA A 4 9.20 0.86 2.31
C ALA A 4 8.09 0.13 3.08
N ALA A 5 7.35 0.87 3.90
CA ALA A 5 6.21 0.35 4.67
C ALA A 5 5.06 1.36 4.67
N VAL A 6 3.83 0.85 4.70
CA VAL A 6 2.60 1.63 4.81
C VAL A 6 1.99 1.39 6.18
N ILE A 7 1.70 2.47 6.93
CA ILE A 7 1.05 2.37 8.24
C ILE A 7 -0.46 2.24 8.05
N VAL A 8 -1.02 1.22 8.68
CA VAL A 8 -2.46 0.92 8.68
C VAL A 8 -3.03 0.94 10.10
N THR A 9 -4.35 1.11 10.21
CA THR A 9 -5.08 0.87 11.46
C THR A 9 -5.31 -0.65 11.66
N PRO A 10 -5.68 -1.10 12.87
CA PRO A 10 -6.06 -2.49 13.10
C PRO A 10 -7.20 -2.99 12.21
N GLU A 11 -8.07 -2.09 11.77
CA GLU A 11 -9.20 -2.35 10.87
C GLU A 11 -8.78 -2.46 9.39
N GLY A 12 -7.51 -2.16 9.08
CA GLY A 12 -6.93 -2.28 7.74
C GLY A 12 -7.03 -1.02 6.88
N ASP A 13 -7.48 0.11 7.43
CA ASP A 13 -7.48 1.38 6.72
C ASP A 13 -6.09 2.05 6.76
N MET A 14 -5.73 2.74 5.69
CA MET A 14 -4.43 3.43 5.60
C MET A 14 -4.47 4.72 6.43
N LYS A 15 -3.40 4.97 7.21
CA LYS A 15 -3.27 6.25 7.95
C LYS A 15 -2.71 7.40 7.11
N GLY A 16 -1.98 7.08 6.04
CA GLY A 16 -1.43 8.07 5.11
C GLY A 16 -2.45 8.54 4.06
N SER A 17 -2.13 9.62 3.34
CA SER A 17 -2.97 10.12 2.24
C SER A 17 -2.53 9.63 0.85
N ALA A 18 -1.28 9.19 0.71
CA ALA A 18 -0.72 8.69 -0.55
C ALA A 18 0.42 7.69 -0.30
N ILE A 19 0.61 6.76 -1.23
CA ILE A 19 1.75 5.83 -1.24
C ILE A 19 2.78 6.37 -2.23
N LYS A 20 4.04 6.45 -1.80
CA LYS A 20 5.16 6.83 -2.68
C LYS A 20 5.94 5.59 -3.06
N GLY A 21 6.10 5.38 -4.36
CA GLY A 21 6.80 4.22 -4.92
C GLY A 21 5.87 3.05 -5.28
N PRO A 22 6.45 2.01 -5.91
CA PRO A 22 5.70 0.86 -6.36
C PRO A 22 5.30 -0.06 -5.20
N VAL A 23 4.13 -0.70 -5.32
CA VAL A 23 3.60 -1.67 -4.35
C VAL A 23 3.63 -3.07 -4.96
N ALA A 24 4.06 -4.07 -4.19
CA ALA A 24 4.05 -5.46 -4.65
C ALA A 24 2.62 -5.95 -4.92
N ARG A 25 2.42 -6.73 -5.99
CA ARG A 25 1.10 -7.29 -6.37
C ARG A 25 0.43 -8.07 -5.25
N GLU A 26 1.18 -8.88 -4.52
CA GLU A 26 0.66 -9.66 -3.39
C GLU A 26 0.10 -8.77 -2.28
N ALA A 27 0.73 -7.61 -2.05
CA ALA A 27 0.24 -6.64 -1.07
C ALA A 27 -1.01 -5.90 -1.59
N ALA A 28 -1.07 -5.59 -2.89
CA ALA A 28 -2.26 -5.00 -3.49
C ALA A 28 -3.47 -5.96 -3.45
N GLU A 29 -3.27 -7.25 -3.70
CA GLU A 29 -4.33 -8.27 -3.63
C GLU A 29 -4.83 -8.49 -2.20
N ARG A 30 -3.92 -8.43 -1.21
CA ARG A 30 -4.26 -8.66 0.19
C ARG A 30 -4.93 -7.46 0.88
N TRP A 31 -4.56 -6.24 0.48
CA TRP A 31 -5.10 -5.00 1.06
C TRP A 31 -5.75 -4.12 -0.01
N PRO A 32 -7.08 -4.21 -0.19
CA PRO A 32 -7.81 -3.45 -1.23
C PRO A 32 -7.60 -1.93 -1.15
N ARG A 33 -7.50 -1.38 0.07
CA ARG A 33 -7.23 0.04 0.29
C ARG A 33 -5.85 0.48 -0.18
N ILE A 34 -4.85 -0.38 -0.05
CA ILE A 34 -3.48 -0.11 -0.52
C ILE A 34 -3.48 -0.13 -2.05
N SER A 35 -4.13 -1.12 -2.67
CA SER A 35 -4.27 -1.19 -4.13
C SER A 35 -4.96 0.04 -4.71
N ALA A 36 -5.98 0.57 -4.04
CA ALA A 36 -6.74 1.74 -4.51
C ALA A 36 -5.90 3.04 -4.51
N THR A 37 -4.90 3.13 -3.63
CA THR A 37 -4.07 4.34 -3.45
C THR A 37 -2.69 4.22 -4.10
N ALA A 38 -2.28 3.02 -4.52
CA ALA A 38 -0.98 2.79 -5.15
C ALA A 38 -0.94 3.35 -6.58
N SER A 39 0.08 4.16 -6.88
CA SER A 39 0.29 4.70 -8.22
C SER A 39 0.88 3.69 -9.21
N THR A 40 1.58 2.68 -8.71
CA THR A 40 2.22 1.63 -9.51
C THR A 40 2.22 0.35 -8.70
N ILE A 41 1.82 -0.75 -9.34
CA ILE A 41 1.83 -2.09 -8.77
C ILE A 41 2.80 -2.93 -9.60
N VAL A 42 3.71 -3.65 -8.93
CA VAL A 42 4.75 -4.50 -9.54
C VAL A 42 4.71 -5.92 -8.99
#